data_AF-A0A2S7J1T7-F1
#
_entry.id   AF-A0A2S7J1T7-F1
#
_cell.length_a   1.000
_cell.length_b   1.000
_cell.length_c   1.000
_cell.angle_alpha   90.00
_cell.angle_beta   90.00
_cell.angle_gamma   90.00
#
_symmetry.space_group_name_H-M   'P 1'
#
loop_
_entity.id
_entity.type
_entity.pdbx_description
1 polymer ?
#
loop_
_entity_poly.entity_id
_entity_poly.type
_entity_poly.pdbx_seq_one_letter_code
_entity_poly.pdbx_strand_id
1 'polypeptide(L)'
;MMSKSLKIWFAAAGLSATALASAAANPSIAVDVATGKVYQQQEAFQRWYPASLTKMMTAYVAFRALQSGQMTLDSPVRMTVNAAKEPPSKMGYKPGSVMTLDTALKIMLVKSANDVAVAVAEAVGGTESGFVQRMNEEAQRIGMVGSHFANPNGLHNPNNYTTARDLAVLAVQLRREFPQYAHYFATEAIDPGAGKKVQANYNILLGRYDGADGMKTGFVCASGFNLASSATRNGRTVLAIILGADRQEARAVQAAQLMTDAFRASPRGGATLATLRPTAGGNLNQAVDMRKAICSQQAMADRWDGRDVEGKLKINSPYIHTMDRDPVAVQVGLVSQPGPITRPSQLDISQVPLPMPRPQRAAGVKTTAIN
;
A
#
# COMPACT_ATOMS: atom_id res chain seq x y z
N MET A 1 52.76 46.18 -52.93
CA MET A 1 51.83 46.65 -51.90
C MET A 1 50.55 45.81 -51.97
N MET A 2 50.48 44.72 -51.21
CA MET A 2 49.31 43.82 -51.15
C MET A 2 48.72 43.88 -49.75
N SER A 3 47.52 44.46 -49.65
CA SER A 3 46.70 44.49 -48.44
C SER A 3 46.01 43.12 -48.28
N LYS A 4 46.22 42.44 -47.15
CA LYS A 4 45.46 41.24 -46.76
C LYS A 4 44.67 41.56 -45.50
N SER A 5 43.36 41.69 -45.67
CA SER A 5 42.38 41.83 -44.59
C SER A 5 42.19 40.48 -43.89
N LEU A 6 42.44 40.44 -42.58
CA LEU A 6 42.24 39.27 -41.74
C LEU A 6 40.79 39.27 -41.21
N LYS A 7 39.93 38.39 -41.75
CA LYS A 7 38.57 38.15 -41.24
C LYS A 7 38.65 37.17 -40.07
N ILE A 8 38.38 37.65 -38.86
CA ILE A 8 38.24 36.84 -37.65
C ILE A 8 36.86 36.14 -37.72
N TRP A 9 36.88 34.81 -37.82
CA TRP A 9 35.69 33.98 -37.66
C TRP A 9 35.47 33.68 -36.18
N PHE A 10 34.40 34.24 -35.59
CA PHE A 10 33.89 33.78 -34.30
C PHE A 10 33.15 32.45 -34.52
N ALA A 11 33.79 31.35 -34.14
CA ALA A 11 33.12 30.06 -33.98
C ALA A 11 32.32 30.10 -32.67
N ALA A 12 31.01 30.34 -32.76
CA ALA A 12 30.10 30.17 -31.64
C ALA A 12 29.92 28.66 -31.38
N ALA A 13 30.68 28.13 -30.42
CA ALA A 13 30.46 26.79 -29.90
C ALA A 13 29.17 26.80 -29.07
N GLY A 14 28.07 26.35 -29.67
CA GLY A 14 26.81 26.13 -28.97
C GLY A 14 26.97 25.00 -27.95
N LEU A 15 27.09 25.36 -26.68
CA LEU A 15 26.94 24.42 -25.57
C LEU A 15 25.48 23.95 -25.56
N SER A 16 25.20 22.82 -26.23
CA SER A 16 23.95 22.10 -26.03
C SER A 16 24.01 21.46 -24.64
N ALA A 17 23.51 22.19 -23.63
CA ALA A 17 23.21 21.63 -22.33
C ALA A 17 22.04 20.66 -22.53
N THR A 18 22.32 19.39 -22.79
CA THR A 18 21.35 18.32 -22.58
C THR A 18 21.00 18.35 -21.10
N ALA A 19 19.84 18.91 -20.76
CA ALA A 19 19.26 18.71 -19.46
C ALA A 19 19.17 17.19 -19.27
N LEU A 20 20.03 16.64 -18.43
CA LEU A 20 19.85 15.29 -17.89
C LEU A 20 18.51 15.36 -17.17
N ALA A 21 17.45 14.93 -17.85
CA ALA A 21 16.23 14.54 -17.18
C ALA A 21 16.69 13.55 -16.11
N SER A 22 16.67 13.99 -14.85
CA SER A 22 16.97 13.11 -13.73
C SER A 22 16.05 11.92 -13.91
N ALA A 23 16.62 10.76 -14.27
CA ALA A 23 15.85 9.57 -14.56
C ALA A 23 15.06 9.27 -13.28
N ALA A 24 13.77 9.62 -13.29
CA ALA A 24 12.89 9.31 -12.18
C ALA A 24 12.80 7.79 -12.14
N ALA A 25 13.42 7.17 -11.14
CA ALA A 25 13.29 5.74 -10.93
C ALA A 25 11.79 5.41 -10.84
N ASN A 26 11.30 4.59 -11.76
CA ASN A 26 9.91 4.17 -11.84
C ASN A 26 9.87 2.63 -11.87
N PRO A 27 10.17 1.95 -10.74
CA PRO A 27 10.22 0.50 -10.72
C PRO A 27 8.88 -0.10 -11.12
N SER A 28 8.92 -1.09 -12.02
CA SER A 28 7.73 -1.77 -12.49
C SER A 28 7.97 -3.23 -12.82
N ILE A 29 6.91 -4.03 -12.78
CA ILE A 29 6.96 -5.44 -13.20
C ILE A 29 5.57 -5.91 -13.63
N ALA A 30 5.51 -6.74 -14.67
CA ALA A 30 4.31 -7.43 -15.12
C ALA A 30 4.51 -8.95 -15.08
N VAL A 31 3.59 -9.67 -14.44
CA VAL A 31 3.73 -11.12 -14.20
C VAL A 31 2.45 -11.90 -14.49
N ASP A 32 2.62 -13.14 -14.92
CA ASP A 32 1.55 -14.13 -15.01
C ASP A 32 1.27 -14.73 -13.62
N VAL A 33 0.00 -14.76 -13.20
CA VAL A 33 -0.33 -15.31 -11.88
C VAL A 33 -0.15 -16.82 -11.84
N ALA A 34 -0.51 -17.57 -12.89
CA ALA A 34 -0.48 -19.03 -12.84
C ALA A 34 0.95 -19.56 -12.91
N THR A 35 1.78 -18.97 -13.77
CA THR A 35 3.14 -19.48 -14.03
C THR A 35 4.24 -18.73 -13.28
N GLY A 36 3.96 -17.50 -12.81
CA GLY A 36 4.97 -16.62 -12.23
C GLY A 36 5.92 -16.04 -13.29
N LYS A 37 5.64 -16.23 -14.58
CA LYS A 37 6.41 -15.66 -15.69
C LYS A 37 6.45 -14.15 -15.59
N VAL A 38 7.63 -13.56 -15.77
CA VAL A 38 7.84 -12.12 -15.86
C VAL A 38 7.81 -11.73 -17.34
N TYR A 39 6.88 -10.85 -17.72
CA TYR A 39 6.74 -10.37 -19.10
C TYR A 39 7.62 -9.15 -19.35
N GLN A 40 7.57 -8.19 -18.43
CA GLN A 40 8.34 -6.96 -18.47
C GLN A 40 8.71 -6.56 -17.05
N GLN A 41 9.86 -5.93 -16.89
CA GLN A 41 10.29 -5.38 -15.61
C GLN A 41 11.25 -4.21 -15.85
N GLN A 42 11.21 -3.24 -14.95
CA GLN A 42 12.16 -2.14 -14.85
C GLN A 42 12.54 -1.96 -13.39
N GLU A 43 13.84 -1.99 -13.09
CA GLU A 43 14.39 -1.77 -11.74
C GLU A 43 13.66 -2.58 -10.65
N ALA A 44 13.23 -3.81 -10.96
CA ALA A 44 12.26 -4.51 -10.11
C ALA A 44 12.75 -4.84 -8.69
N PHE A 45 14.06 -4.74 -8.45
CA PHE A 45 14.73 -4.96 -7.16
C PHE A 45 15.08 -3.65 -6.43
N GLN A 46 14.80 -2.48 -7.02
CA GLN A 46 15.03 -1.20 -6.37
C GLN A 46 14.12 -1.07 -5.15
N ARG A 47 14.73 -0.80 -3.98
CA ARG A 47 13.96 -0.52 -2.76
C ARG A 47 13.13 0.74 -2.93
N TRP A 48 11.92 0.70 -2.39
CA TRP A 48 10.92 1.75 -2.50
C TRP A 48 10.06 1.84 -1.24
N TYR A 49 9.52 3.01 -0.96
CA TYR A 49 8.51 3.16 0.09
C TYR A 49 7.15 2.62 -0.42
N PRO A 50 6.56 1.58 0.22
CA PRO A 50 5.37 0.91 -0.30
C PRO A 50 4.12 1.80 -0.29
N ALA A 51 4.08 2.80 0.58
CA ALA A 51 2.85 3.51 0.92
C ALA A 51 1.73 2.51 1.27
N SER A 52 0.47 2.81 0.97
CA SER A 52 -0.66 1.91 1.24
C SER A 52 -0.64 0.56 0.49
N LEU A 53 0.36 0.26 -0.36
CA LEU A 53 0.55 -1.11 -0.84
C LEU A 53 0.91 -2.08 0.31
N THR A 54 1.44 -1.57 1.42
CA THR A 54 1.62 -2.32 2.68
C THR A 54 0.34 -3.03 3.13
N LYS A 55 -0.84 -2.45 2.87
CA LYS A 55 -2.13 -3.04 3.26
C LYS A 55 -2.43 -4.36 2.53
N MET A 56 -1.73 -4.67 1.44
CA MET A 56 -1.77 -6.01 0.83
C MET A 56 -1.16 -7.06 1.76
N MET A 57 -0.06 -6.73 2.46
CA MET A 57 0.54 -7.63 3.45
C MET A 57 -0.35 -7.73 4.69
N THR A 58 -0.97 -6.63 5.10
CA THR A 58 -1.97 -6.63 6.19
C THR A 58 -3.15 -7.55 5.87
N ALA A 59 -3.67 -7.50 4.64
CA ALA A 59 -4.71 -8.43 4.18
C ALA A 59 -4.19 -9.87 4.12
N TYR A 60 -2.97 -10.09 3.64
CA TYR A 60 -2.35 -11.42 3.56
C TYR A 60 -2.24 -12.09 4.94
N VAL A 61 -1.73 -11.38 5.95
CA VAL A 61 -1.66 -11.90 7.34
C VAL A 61 -3.06 -12.14 7.92
N ALA A 62 -4.03 -11.27 7.63
CA ALA A 62 -5.42 -11.49 8.04
C ALA A 62 -6.03 -12.75 7.39
N PHE A 63 -5.75 -12.99 6.10
CA PHE A 63 -6.22 -14.19 5.39
C PHE A 63 -5.55 -15.46 5.90
N ARG A 64 -4.28 -15.41 6.30
CA ARG A 64 -3.59 -16.52 7.00
C ARG A 64 -4.27 -16.85 8.33
N ALA A 65 -4.68 -15.83 9.10
CA ALA A 65 -5.43 -16.01 10.35
C ALA A 65 -6.84 -16.58 10.12
N LEU A 66 -7.50 -16.23 9.02
CA LEU A 66 -8.77 -16.85 8.60
C LEU A 66 -8.57 -18.31 8.20
N GLN A 67 -7.54 -18.62 7.40
CA GLN A 67 -7.24 -19.97 6.93
C GLN A 67 -6.89 -20.91 8.08
N SER A 68 -6.20 -20.43 9.12
CA SER A 68 -5.85 -21.22 10.30
C SER A 68 -7.00 -21.38 11.31
N GLY A 69 -8.13 -20.69 11.10
CA GLY A 69 -9.24 -20.66 12.04
C GLY A 69 -9.00 -19.80 13.30
N GLN A 70 -7.89 -19.03 13.36
CA GLN A 70 -7.65 -18.08 14.45
C GLN A 70 -8.72 -16.97 14.46
N MET A 71 -9.24 -16.62 13.29
CA MET A 71 -10.26 -15.60 13.08
C MET A 71 -11.34 -16.14 12.14
N THR A 72 -12.53 -15.54 12.20
CA THR A 72 -13.57 -15.68 11.19
C THR A 72 -13.87 -14.31 10.58
N LEU A 73 -14.63 -14.27 9.48
CA LEU A 73 -15.05 -12.99 8.88
C LEU A 73 -15.93 -12.15 9.82
N ASP A 74 -16.63 -12.79 10.77
CA ASP A 74 -17.47 -12.16 11.78
C ASP A 74 -16.70 -11.77 13.06
N SER A 75 -15.43 -12.14 13.17
CA SER A 75 -14.60 -11.77 14.32
C SER A 75 -14.60 -10.25 14.53
N PRO A 76 -14.71 -9.78 15.78
CA PRO A 76 -14.82 -8.35 16.06
C PRO A 76 -13.49 -7.64 15.88
N VAL A 77 -13.51 -6.56 15.10
CA VAL A 77 -12.42 -5.58 14.97
C VAL A 77 -12.84 -4.32 15.72
N ARG A 78 -12.19 -4.09 16.86
CA ARG A 78 -12.46 -2.92 17.71
C ARG A 78 -11.56 -1.76 17.31
N MET A 79 -12.16 -0.59 17.08
CA MET A 79 -11.42 0.65 16.91
C MET A 79 -10.78 1.05 18.24
N THR A 80 -9.46 0.97 18.36
CA THR A 80 -8.74 1.37 19.57
C THR A 80 -8.43 2.87 19.56
N VAL A 81 -7.94 3.37 20.70
CA VAL A 81 -7.41 4.74 20.79
C VAL A 81 -6.19 4.91 19.88
N ASN A 82 -5.36 3.88 19.74
CA ASN A 82 -4.20 3.89 18.87
C ASN A 82 -4.64 4.01 17.39
N ALA A 83 -5.48 3.07 16.94
CA ALA A 83 -6.03 3.07 15.60
C ALA A 83 -6.73 4.39 15.22
N ALA A 84 -7.55 4.96 16.11
CA ALA A 84 -8.29 6.20 15.82
C ALA A 84 -7.39 7.45 15.64
N LYS A 85 -6.17 7.42 16.21
CA LYS A 85 -5.19 8.51 16.11
C LYS A 85 -4.50 8.59 14.75
N GLU A 86 -4.56 7.52 13.95
CA GLU A 86 -3.93 7.49 12.64
C GLU A 86 -4.39 8.67 11.75
N PRO A 87 -3.48 9.28 10.97
CA PRO A 87 -3.84 10.32 10.02
C PRO A 87 -4.65 9.77 8.83
N PRO A 88 -5.43 10.61 8.13
CA PRO A 88 -6.15 10.20 6.92
C PRO A 88 -5.23 9.64 5.82
N SER A 89 -5.70 8.81 4.88
CA SER A 89 -7.08 8.31 4.70
C SER A 89 -7.56 7.47 5.88
N LYS A 90 -8.77 7.72 6.37
CA LYS A 90 -9.35 7.04 7.54
C LYS A 90 -10.88 7.09 7.54
N MET A 91 -11.54 6.23 8.32
CA MET A 91 -13.00 6.30 8.53
C MET A 91 -13.40 7.24 9.66
N GLY A 92 -12.51 7.45 10.64
CA GLY A 92 -12.76 8.32 11.78
C GLY A 92 -13.79 7.76 12.75
N TYR A 93 -13.89 6.43 12.86
CA TYR A 93 -14.71 5.81 13.90
C TYR A 93 -14.18 6.14 15.29
N LYS A 94 -15.09 6.29 16.26
CA LYS A 94 -14.71 6.61 17.64
C LYS A 94 -14.04 5.39 18.29
N PRO A 95 -13.06 5.58 19.20
CA PRO A 95 -12.56 4.50 20.03
C PRO A 95 -13.70 3.74 20.71
N GLY A 96 -13.62 2.40 20.69
CA GLY A 96 -14.65 1.51 21.21
C GLY A 96 -15.67 1.03 20.18
N SER A 97 -15.77 1.67 19.01
CA SER A 97 -16.60 1.18 17.89
C SER A 97 -16.17 -0.23 17.46
N VAL A 98 -17.10 -1.07 17.05
CA VAL A 98 -16.82 -2.45 16.60
C VAL A 98 -17.38 -2.67 15.20
N MET A 99 -16.58 -3.30 14.34
CA MET A 99 -16.99 -3.82 13.03
C MET A 99 -16.58 -5.28 12.90
N THR A 100 -17.12 -6.01 11.92
CA THR A 100 -16.62 -7.35 11.58
C THR A 100 -15.29 -7.26 10.83
N LEU A 101 -14.49 -8.33 10.85
CA LEU A 101 -13.27 -8.41 10.06
C LEU A 101 -13.56 -8.26 8.56
N ASP A 102 -14.65 -8.83 8.06
CA ASP A 102 -15.12 -8.63 6.68
C ASP A 102 -15.33 -7.14 6.34
N THR A 103 -16.02 -6.41 7.21
CA THR A 103 -16.22 -4.97 7.03
C THR A 103 -14.89 -4.22 7.06
N ALA A 104 -14.00 -4.58 8.01
CA ALA A 104 -12.71 -3.96 8.14
C ALA A 104 -11.85 -4.15 6.88
N LEU A 105 -11.85 -5.36 6.30
CA LEU A 105 -11.13 -5.69 5.06
C LEU A 105 -11.66 -4.88 3.86
N LYS A 106 -12.99 -4.78 3.68
CA LYS A 106 -13.62 -3.95 2.65
C LYS A 106 -13.18 -2.48 2.76
N ILE A 107 -13.30 -1.92 3.96
CA ILE A 107 -12.92 -0.52 4.22
C ILE A 107 -11.42 -0.30 3.98
N MET A 108 -10.58 -1.19 4.51
CA MET A 108 -9.13 -1.10 4.42
C MET A 108 -8.65 -1.17 2.95
N LEU A 109 -9.23 -2.05 2.14
CA LEU A 109 -8.77 -2.28 0.77
C LEU A 109 -9.35 -1.26 -0.22
N VAL A 110 -10.61 -0.81 -0.02
CA VAL A 110 -11.27 0.17 -0.90
C VAL A 110 -10.91 1.61 -0.53
N LYS A 111 -11.16 2.02 0.73
CA LYS A 111 -10.88 3.40 1.20
C LYS A 111 -9.43 3.59 1.63
N SER A 112 -8.65 2.52 1.70
CA SER A 112 -7.25 2.60 2.13
C SER A 112 -7.09 3.17 3.54
N ALA A 113 -8.08 2.93 4.41
CA ALA A 113 -8.20 3.55 5.73
C ALA A 113 -7.08 3.09 6.68
N ASN A 114 -6.30 4.04 7.20
CA ASN A 114 -5.14 3.80 8.07
C ASN A 114 -5.56 3.34 9.47
N ASP A 115 -6.60 3.98 10.02
CA ASP A 115 -7.21 3.61 11.30
C ASP A 115 -7.69 2.17 11.29
N VAL A 116 -8.42 1.77 10.25
CA VAL A 116 -8.92 0.40 10.12
C VAL A 116 -7.78 -0.61 9.91
N ALA A 117 -6.70 -0.25 9.20
CA ALA A 117 -5.53 -1.13 9.06
C ALA A 117 -4.83 -1.40 10.41
N VAL A 118 -4.70 -0.40 11.27
CA VAL A 118 -4.17 -0.59 12.64
C VAL A 118 -5.14 -1.39 13.49
N ALA A 119 -6.46 -1.14 13.41
CA ALA A 119 -7.45 -1.92 14.14
C ALA A 119 -7.45 -3.41 13.73
N VAL A 120 -7.31 -3.71 12.43
CA VAL A 120 -7.15 -5.10 11.92
C VAL A 120 -5.86 -5.71 12.47
N ALA A 121 -4.76 -4.96 12.46
CA ALA A 121 -3.48 -5.43 12.98
C ALA A 121 -3.56 -5.81 14.46
N GLU A 122 -4.16 -4.95 15.28
CA GLU A 122 -4.37 -5.21 16.71
C GLU A 122 -5.32 -6.39 16.96
N ALA A 123 -6.39 -6.51 16.17
CA ALA A 123 -7.33 -7.63 16.29
C ALA A 123 -6.69 -9.00 15.93
N VAL A 124 -5.86 -9.05 14.89
CA VAL A 124 -5.25 -10.30 14.40
C VAL A 124 -3.96 -10.65 15.15
N GLY A 125 -3.13 -9.64 15.43
CA GLY A 125 -1.81 -9.79 16.05
C GLY A 125 -1.79 -9.60 17.56
N GLY A 126 -2.91 -9.23 18.18
CA GLY A 126 -3.02 -8.86 19.59
C GLY A 126 -2.48 -7.45 19.89
N THR A 127 -1.36 -7.09 19.27
CA THR A 127 -0.79 -5.73 19.27
C THR A 127 -0.33 -5.36 17.87
N GLU A 128 -0.19 -4.06 17.59
CA GLU A 128 0.38 -3.59 16.32
C GLU A 128 1.81 -4.13 16.11
N SER A 129 2.65 -4.15 17.15
CA SER A 129 4.02 -4.67 17.06
C SER A 129 4.06 -6.18 16.77
N GLY A 130 3.20 -6.97 17.43
CA GLY A 130 3.07 -8.39 17.18
C GLY A 130 2.58 -8.68 15.77
N PHE A 131 1.68 -7.85 15.24
CA PHE A 131 1.25 -7.94 13.85
C PHE A 131 2.37 -7.60 12.86
N VAL A 132 3.13 -6.53 13.09
CA VAL A 132 4.27 -6.15 12.25
C VAL A 132 5.36 -7.23 12.23
N GLN A 133 5.60 -7.90 13.35
CA GLN A 133 6.46 -9.07 13.39
C GLN A 133 5.95 -10.17 12.43
N ARG A 134 4.67 -10.53 12.52
CA ARG A 134 4.04 -11.51 11.61
C ARG A 134 4.10 -11.10 10.14
N MET A 135 3.94 -9.81 9.83
CA MET A 135 4.09 -9.29 8.46
C MET A 135 5.48 -9.59 7.90
N ASN A 136 6.53 -9.40 8.69
CA ASN A 136 7.91 -9.64 8.27
C ASN A 136 8.25 -11.14 8.22
N GLU A 137 7.70 -11.95 9.14
CA GLU A 137 7.81 -13.42 9.09
C GLU A 137 7.17 -13.97 7.82
N GLU A 138 5.96 -13.52 7.48
CA GLU A 138 5.28 -13.92 6.23
C GLU A 138 6.03 -13.39 5.00
N ALA A 139 6.54 -12.15 5.02
CA ALA A 139 7.38 -11.61 3.94
C ALA A 139 8.61 -12.51 3.68
N GLN A 140 9.32 -12.92 4.72
CA GLN A 140 10.45 -13.84 4.63
C GLN A 140 9.99 -15.20 4.09
N ARG A 141 8.89 -15.76 4.62
CA ARG A 141 8.35 -17.07 4.23
C ARG A 141 8.03 -17.15 2.74
N ILE A 142 7.42 -16.10 2.18
CA ILE A 142 7.07 -16.06 0.76
C ILE A 142 8.20 -15.53 -0.14
N GLY A 143 9.35 -15.19 0.45
CA GLY A 143 10.57 -14.84 -0.28
C GLY A 143 10.66 -13.37 -0.71
N MET A 144 10.01 -12.44 0.00
CA MET A 144 10.12 -10.99 -0.19
C MET A 144 11.42 -10.43 0.41
N VAL A 145 12.58 -10.84 -0.12
CA VAL A 145 13.91 -10.56 0.44
C VAL A 145 14.35 -9.09 0.37
N GLY A 146 13.67 -8.26 -0.42
CA GLY A 146 13.89 -6.82 -0.53
C GLY A 146 12.88 -6.00 0.27
N SER A 147 12.12 -6.59 1.19
CA SER A 147 11.03 -5.95 1.91
C SER A 147 11.20 -6.01 3.44
N HIS A 148 10.77 -4.94 4.11
CA HIS A 148 10.60 -4.88 5.55
C HIS A 148 9.42 -3.95 5.85
N PHE A 149 8.50 -4.39 6.71
CA PHE A 149 7.34 -3.64 7.13
C PHE A 149 7.55 -3.06 8.53
N ALA A 150 7.25 -1.76 8.71
CA ALA A 150 7.37 -1.10 10.01
C ALA A 150 6.02 -0.71 10.63
N ASN A 151 4.92 -0.83 9.89
CA ASN A 151 3.55 -0.55 10.31
C ASN A 151 2.57 -1.28 9.38
N PRO A 152 1.29 -1.45 9.75
CA PRO A 152 0.30 -2.18 8.95
C PRO A 152 -0.39 -1.31 7.88
N ASN A 153 -0.18 0.00 7.89
CA ASN A 153 -0.96 0.93 7.06
C ASN A 153 -0.16 1.52 5.89
N GLY A 154 1.17 1.47 5.95
CA GLY A 154 2.03 2.02 4.91
C GLY A 154 2.35 3.51 5.04
N LEU A 155 2.03 4.14 6.18
CA LEU A 155 2.52 5.48 6.46
C LEU A 155 4.06 5.49 6.44
N HIS A 156 4.63 6.64 6.07
CA HIS A 156 6.06 6.73 5.84
C HIS A 156 6.84 6.41 7.13
N ASN A 157 7.74 5.45 6.99
CA ASN A 157 8.78 5.13 7.96
C ASN A 157 10.03 4.74 7.14
N PRO A 158 11.24 5.23 7.47
CA PRO A 158 12.47 4.86 6.76
C PRO A 158 12.73 3.35 6.69
N ASN A 159 12.26 2.61 7.70
CA ASN A 159 12.38 1.16 7.77
C ASN A 159 11.22 0.43 7.06
N ASN A 160 10.22 1.13 6.52
CA ASN A 160 9.14 0.49 5.76
C ASN A 160 9.47 0.55 4.26
N TYR A 161 10.01 -0.53 3.69
CA TYR A 161 10.42 -0.59 2.30
C TYR A 161 10.04 -1.91 1.63
N THR A 162 9.96 -1.90 0.30
CA THR A 162 9.68 -3.08 -0.53
C THR A 162 10.32 -2.91 -1.91
N THR A 163 10.08 -3.84 -2.83
CA THR A 163 10.48 -3.75 -4.24
C THR A 163 9.29 -4.09 -5.15
N ALA A 164 9.34 -3.72 -6.43
CA ALA A 164 8.28 -4.09 -7.37
C ALA A 164 8.17 -5.62 -7.50
N ARG A 165 9.31 -6.32 -7.51
CA ARG A 165 9.38 -7.79 -7.52
C ARG A 165 8.70 -8.40 -6.31
N ASP A 166 8.97 -7.89 -5.12
CA ASP A 166 8.40 -8.46 -3.89
C ASP A 166 6.91 -8.21 -3.76
N LEU A 167 6.43 -7.03 -4.17
CA LEU A 167 5.00 -6.77 -4.27
C LEU A 167 4.32 -7.69 -5.30
N ALA A 168 4.99 -8.02 -6.40
CA ALA A 168 4.49 -9.01 -7.36
C ALA A 168 4.43 -10.42 -6.75
N VAL A 169 5.43 -10.82 -5.95
CA VAL A 169 5.37 -12.08 -5.17
C VAL A 169 4.17 -12.09 -4.24
N LEU A 170 3.99 -11.05 -3.43
CA LEU A 170 2.85 -10.94 -2.53
C LEU A 170 1.51 -11.01 -3.27
N ALA A 171 1.39 -10.28 -4.38
CA ALA A 171 0.18 -10.27 -5.19
C ALA A 171 -0.13 -11.65 -5.81
N VAL A 172 0.90 -12.35 -6.29
CA VAL A 172 0.76 -13.73 -6.78
C VAL A 172 0.30 -14.66 -5.64
N GLN A 173 0.87 -14.55 -4.45
CA GLN A 173 0.47 -15.39 -3.32
C GLN A 173 -0.96 -15.09 -2.84
N LEU A 174 -1.37 -13.82 -2.79
CA LEU A 174 -2.75 -13.44 -2.51
C LEU A 174 -3.74 -14.11 -3.49
N ARG A 175 -3.40 -14.15 -4.78
CA ARG A 175 -4.27 -14.75 -5.81
C ARG A 175 -4.25 -16.28 -5.80
N ARG A 176 -3.11 -16.90 -5.47
CA ARG A 176 -2.95 -18.37 -5.48
C ARG A 176 -3.42 -19.03 -4.18
N GLU A 177 -3.05 -18.48 -3.03
CA GLU A 177 -3.38 -19.07 -1.73
C GLU A 177 -4.80 -18.68 -1.26
N PHE A 178 -5.29 -17.51 -1.69
CA PHE A 178 -6.57 -16.95 -1.24
C PHE A 178 -7.52 -16.50 -2.37
N PRO A 179 -7.76 -17.32 -3.41
CA PRO A 179 -8.66 -16.95 -4.50
C PRO A 179 -10.08 -16.60 -4.02
N GLN A 180 -10.56 -17.21 -2.93
CA GLN A 180 -11.86 -16.90 -2.31
C GLN A 180 -11.99 -15.45 -1.82
N TYR A 181 -10.88 -14.79 -1.52
CA TYR A 181 -10.85 -13.40 -1.03
C TYR A 181 -10.51 -12.37 -2.14
N ALA A 182 -10.40 -12.81 -3.41
CA ALA A 182 -10.12 -11.92 -4.53
C ALA A 182 -11.15 -10.78 -4.69
N HIS A 183 -12.40 -11.03 -4.29
CA HIS A 183 -13.51 -10.07 -4.38
C HIS A 183 -13.26 -8.76 -3.60
N TYR A 184 -12.48 -8.78 -2.51
CA TYR A 184 -12.15 -7.56 -1.78
C TYR A 184 -11.34 -6.56 -2.62
N PHE A 185 -10.44 -7.08 -3.47
CA PHE A 185 -9.61 -6.27 -4.36
C PHE A 185 -10.39 -5.75 -5.58
N ALA A 186 -11.43 -6.48 -6.01
CA ALA A 186 -12.30 -6.11 -7.11
C ALA A 186 -13.43 -5.15 -6.72
N THR A 187 -13.60 -4.85 -5.43
CA THR A 187 -14.70 -4.00 -4.94
C THR A 187 -14.54 -2.56 -5.46
N GLU A 188 -15.54 -2.07 -6.21
CA GLU A 188 -15.48 -0.77 -6.89
C GLU A 188 -15.78 0.41 -5.96
N ALA A 189 -16.64 0.21 -4.95
CA ALA A 189 -16.95 1.22 -3.94
C ALA A 189 -17.45 0.58 -2.63
N ILE A 190 -17.42 1.35 -1.56
CA ILE A 190 -18.09 1.03 -0.29
C ILE A 190 -19.15 2.08 0.02
N ASP A 191 -20.29 1.63 0.54
CA ASP A 191 -21.34 2.49 1.07
C ASP A 191 -21.37 2.36 2.60
N PRO A 192 -20.95 3.40 3.35
CA PRO A 192 -20.98 3.40 4.80
C PRO A 192 -22.39 3.62 5.40
N GLY A 193 -23.42 3.80 4.58
CA GLY A 193 -24.80 3.98 5.00
C GLY A 193 -25.05 5.28 5.77
N ALA A 194 -26.21 5.38 6.43
CA ALA A 194 -26.59 6.50 7.31
C ALA A 194 -26.47 7.89 6.66
N GLY A 195 -26.83 8.01 5.38
CA GLY A 195 -26.77 9.26 4.61
C GLY A 195 -25.37 9.75 4.27
N LYS A 196 -24.33 8.94 4.50
CA LYS A 196 -22.95 9.27 4.12
C LYS A 196 -22.72 9.01 2.64
N LYS A 197 -21.76 9.73 2.05
CA LYS A 197 -21.39 9.57 0.64
C LYS A 197 -20.71 8.22 0.39
N VAL A 198 -21.13 7.55 -0.68
CA VAL A 198 -20.45 6.37 -1.25
C VAL A 198 -18.99 6.70 -1.55
N GLN A 199 -18.09 5.80 -1.17
CA GLN A 199 -16.64 5.98 -1.31
C GLN A 199 -16.11 5.03 -2.37
N ALA A 200 -15.79 5.60 -3.55
CA ALA A 200 -15.20 4.84 -4.64
C ALA A 200 -13.78 4.37 -4.32
N ASN A 201 -13.41 3.23 -4.90
CA ASN A 201 -12.05 2.71 -4.86
C ASN A 201 -11.09 3.66 -5.58
N TYR A 202 -9.91 3.87 -5.02
CA TYR A 202 -8.86 4.67 -5.65
C TYR A 202 -8.24 4.01 -6.89
N ASN A 203 -8.44 2.69 -7.08
CA ASN A 203 -8.02 1.97 -8.26
C ASN A 203 -8.97 2.24 -9.43
N ILE A 204 -8.59 3.21 -10.25
CA ILE A 204 -9.38 3.69 -11.40
C ILE A 204 -9.45 2.68 -12.55
N LEU A 205 -8.69 1.57 -12.51
CA LEU A 205 -8.81 0.50 -13.51
C LEU A 205 -10.08 -0.33 -13.34
N LEU A 206 -10.63 -0.41 -12.11
CA LEU A 206 -11.87 -1.13 -11.85
C LEU A 206 -13.03 -0.48 -12.64
N GLY A 207 -13.75 -1.31 -13.39
CA GLY A 207 -14.82 -0.88 -14.30
C GLY A 207 -14.34 -0.16 -15.57
N ARG A 208 -13.02 0.03 -15.77
CA ARG A 208 -12.46 0.82 -16.87
C ARG A 208 -11.42 0.09 -17.72
N TYR A 209 -10.78 -0.95 -17.21
CA TYR A 209 -9.85 -1.78 -17.96
C TYR A 209 -10.41 -3.19 -18.06
N ASP A 210 -10.48 -3.74 -19.27
CA ASP A 210 -11.12 -5.04 -19.49
C ASP A 210 -10.50 -6.13 -18.62
N GLY A 211 -11.35 -6.76 -17.80
CA GLY A 211 -10.97 -7.82 -16.87
C GLY A 211 -10.31 -7.34 -15.58
N ALA A 212 -10.19 -6.03 -15.32
CA ALA A 212 -9.59 -5.52 -14.08
C ALA A 212 -10.32 -6.03 -12.84
N ASP A 213 -9.56 -6.59 -11.91
CA ASP A 213 -10.10 -7.25 -10.71
C ASP A 213 -9.23 -7.01 -9.46
N GLY A 214 -8.40 -5.96 -9.46
CA GLY A 214 -7.57 -5.58 -8.34
C GLY A 214 -6.41 -4.63 -8.67
N MET A 215 -5.53 -4.30 -7.72
CA MET A 215 -5.58 -4.70 -6.31
C MET A 215 -5.54 -3.50 -5.36
N LYS A 216 -4.44 -2.74 -5.34
CA LYS A 216 -4.23 -1.71 -4.32
C LYS A 216 -3.43 -0.54 -4.86
N THR A 217 -3.82 0.65 -4.45
CA THR A 217 -3.09 1.90 -4.69
C THR A 217 -2.30 2.33 -3.45
N GLY A 218 -1.22 3.09 -3.67
CA GLY A 218 -0.43 3.72 -2.60
C GLY A 218 0.01 5.12 -2.99
N PHE A 219 0.08 6.02 -1.99
CA PHE A 219 0.69 7.34 -2.14
C PHE A 219 1.20 7.82 -0.78
N VAL A 220 2.47 8.20 -0.73
CA VAL A 220 3.04 9.16 0.22
C VAL A 220 4.01 10.03 -0.58
N CYS A 221 4.32 11.24 -0.11
CA CYS A 221 5.25 12.13 -0.80
C CYS A 221 6.59 11.45 -1.13
N ALA A 222 7.08 10.60 -0.23
CA ALA A 222 8.34 9.87 -0.41
C ALA A 222 8.29 8.78 -1.49
N SER A 223 7.10 8.30 -1.88
CA SER A 223 6.96 7.16 -2.79
C SER A 223 6.42 7.51 -4.17
N GLY A 224 5.87 8.72 -4.36
CA GLY A 224 5.01 8.99 -5.52
C GLY A 224 3.74 8.14 -5.51
N PHE A 225 3.10 8.02 -6.67
CA PHE A 225 1.85 7.30 -6.89
C PHE A 225 2.13 5.85 -7.31
N ASN A 226 1.78 4.91 -6.44
CA ASN A 226 2.01 3.48 -6.64
C ASN A 226 0.70 2.75 -6.97
N LEU A 227 0.77 1.65 -7.73
CA LEU A 227 -0.35 0.76 -8.03
C LEU A 227 0.13 -0.69 -8.17
N ALA A 228 -0.49 -1.58 -7.39
CA ALA A 228 -0.56 -3.00 -7.70
C ALA A 228 -1.92 -3.27 -8.37
N SER A 229 -1.90 -3.82 -9.57
CA SER A 229 -3.09 -4.05 -10.39
C SER A 229 -3.14 -5.48 -10.89
N SER A 230 -4.35 -5.99 -11.10
CA SER A 230 -4.60 -7.30 -11.69
C SER A 230 -5.74 -7.22 -12.71
N ALA A 231 -5.67 -8.09 -13.71
CA ALA A 231 -6.77 -8.32 -14.62
C ALA A 231 -6.84 -9.80 -15.03
N THR A 232 -8.04 -10.30 -15.26
CA THR A 232 -8.29 -11.68 -15.73
C THR A 232 -9.05 -11.67 -17.05
N ARG A 233 -8.51 -12.36 -18.06
CA ARG A 233 -9.13 -12.52 -19.39
C ARG A 233 -9.00 -13.98 -19.83
N ASN A 234 -10.12 -14.60 -20.23
CA ASN A 234 -10.14 -15.98 -20.72
C ASN A 234 -9.44 -16.97 -19.77
N GLY A 235 -9.66 -16.84 -18.46
CA GLY A 235 -9.07 -17.69 -17.43
C GLY A 235 -7.60 -17.41 -17.09
N ARG A 236 -6.95 -16.45 -17.77
CA ARG A 236 -5.57 -16.03 -17.47
C ARG A 236 -5.56 -14.73 -16.68
N THR A 237 -4.89 -14.73 -15.53
CA THR A 237 -4.69 -13.51 -14.72
C THR A 237 -3.27 -12.97 -14.91
N VAL A 238 -3.17 -11.67 -15.17
CA VAL A 238 -1.92 -10.91 -15.22
C VAL A 238 -1.93 -9.87 -14.10
N LEU A 239 -0.77 -9.65 -13.49
CA LEU A 239 -0.51 -8.62 -12.50
C LEU A 239 0.48 -7.59 -13.05
N ALA A 240 0.30 -6.32 -12.67
CA ALA A 240 1.31 -5.29 -12.86
C ALA A 240 1.52 -4.46 -11.59
N ILE A 241 2.77 -4.21 -11.24
CA ILE A 241 3.18 -3.30 -10.16
C ILE A 241 3.85 -2.09 -10.79
N ILE A 242 3.41 -0.89 -10.41
CA ILE A 242 3.99 0.40 -10.78
C ILE A 242 4.33 1.16 -9.50
N LEU A 243 5.58 1.59 -9.35
CA LEU A 243 6.05 2.39 -8.23
C LEU A 243 6.58 3.73 -8.75
N GLY A 244 6.28 4.82 -8.04
CA GLY A 244 6.91 6.11 -8.30
C GLY A 244 6.29 7.00 -9.37
N ALA A 245 5.08 6.71 -9.87
CA ALA A 245 4.47 7.63 -10.84
C ALA A 245 4.22 9.02 -10.24
N ASP A 246 4.19 10.04 -11.08
CA ASP A 246 4.04 11.45 -10.68
C ASP A 246 2.57 11.86 -10.41
N ARG A 247 1.61 11.15 -11.02
CA ARG A 247 0.18 11.37 -10.86
C ARG A 247 -0.64 10.07 -10.89
N GLN A 248 -1.89 10.16 -10.42
CA GLN A 248 -2.81 9.02 -10.34
C GLN A 248 -3.13 8.40 -11.71
N GLU A 249 -3.32 9.23 -12.75
CA GLU A 249 -3.57 8.77 -14.11
C GLU A 249 -2.36 7.99 -14.66
N ALA A 250 -1.15 8.55 -14.52
CA ALA A 250 0.07 7.97 -15.08
C ALA A 250 0.32 6.54 -14.59
N ARG A 251 0.19 6.26 -13.28
CA ARG A 251 0.32 4.88 -12.77
C ARG A 251 -0.71 3.92 -13.36
N ALA A 252 -1.94 4.39 -13.61
CA ALA A 252 -3.01 3.55 -14.13
C ALA A 252 -2.78 3.25 -15.61
N VAL A 253 -2.41 4.26 -16.41
CA VAL A 253 -2.09 4.09 -17.83
C VAL A 253 -0.90 3.15 -18.01
N GLN A 254 0.17 3.32 -17.23
CA GLN A 254 1.34 2.44 -17.27
C GLN A 254 0.98 0.99 -16.89
N ALA A 255 0.19 0.80 -15.83
CA ALA A 255 -0.28 -0.53 -15.44
C ALA A 255 -1.14 -1.18 -16.54
N ALA A 256 -2.08 -0.43 -17.14
CA ALA A 256 -2.94 -0.91 -18.21
C ALA A 256 -2.15 -1.29 -19.48
N GLN A 257 -1.14 -0.50 -19.83
CA GLN A 257 -0.19 -0.81 -20.91
C GLN A 257 0.54 -2.13 -20.63
N LEU A 258 1.20 -2.25 -19.47
CA LEU A 258 1.98 -3.43 -19.10
C LEU A 258 1.12 -4.71 -19.09
N MET A 259 -0.09 -4.65 -18.53
CA MET A 259 -1.00 -5.79 -18.54
C MET A 259 -1.46 -6.13 -19.96
N THR A 260 -1.72 -5.13 -20.81
CA THR A 260 -2.13 -5.35 -22.21
C THR A 260 -1.04 -6.04 -23.01
N ASP A 261 0.20 -5.60 -22.87
CA ASP A 261 1.35 -6.21 -23.54
C ASP A 261 1.59 -7.63 -23.04
N ALA A 262 1.48 -7.85 -21.73
CA ALA A 262 1.55 -9.18 -21.14
C ALA A 262 0.46 -10.11 -21.69
N PHE A 263 -0.79 -9.65 -21.84
CA PHE A 263 -1.86 -10.44 -22.45
C PHE A 263 -1.57 -10.82 -23.91
N ARG A 264 -0.93 -9.93 -24.69
CA ARG A 264 -0.52 -10.19 -26.08
C ARG A 264 0.70 -11.11 -26.19
N ALA A 265 1.56 -11.12 -25.18
CA ALA A 265 2.76 -11.96 -25.16
C ALA A 265 2.44 -13.45 -24.97
N SER A 266 3.28 -14.31 -25.55
CA SER A 266 3.20 -15.76 -25.35
C SER A 266 3.32 -16.12 -23.87
N PRO A 267 2.48 -17.00 -23.31
CA PRO A 267 2.55 -17.39 -21.91
C PRO A 267 3.68 -18.39 -21.60
N ARG A 268 4.37 -18.92 -22.62
CA ARG A 268 5.42 -19.96 -22.45
C ARG A 268 6.84 -19.37 -22.44
N GLY A 269 7.75 -20.01 -21.70
CA GLY A 269 9.18 -19.65 -21.62
C GLY A 269 9.46 -18.31 -20.92
N GLY A 270 10.74 -18.00 -20.70
CA GLY A 270 11.21 -16.76 -20.08
C GLY A 270 11.49 -16.86 -18.57
N ALA A 271 11.98 -15.77 -17.99
CA ALA A 271 12.25 -15.70 -16.56
C ALA A 271 10.94 -15.72 -15.74
N THR A 272 11.01 -16.29 -14.53
CA THR A 272 9.91 -16.27 -13.56
C THR A 272 10.30 -15.46 -12.33
N LEU A 273 9.34 -15.10 -11.48
CA LEU A 273 9.62 -14.45 -10.19
C LEU A 273 10.61 -15.24 -9.31
N ALA A 274 10.65 -16.56 -9.45
CA ALA A 274 11.57 -17.44 -8.72
C ALA A 274 13.00 -17.41 -9.30
N THR A 275 13.13 -17.27 -10.62
CA THR A 275 14.44 -17.26 -11.31
C THR A 275 14.96 -15.86 -11.58
N LEU A 276 14.15 -14.81 -11.41
CA LEU A 276 14.55 -13.42 -11.60
C LEU A 276 15.68 -13.07 -10.62
N ARG A 277 16.69 -12.34 -11.11
CA ARG A 277 17.86 -11.89 -10.34
C ARG A 277 18.04 -10.38 -10.53
N PRO A 278 18.56 -9.67 -9.52
CA PRO A 278 18.91 -8.26 -9.68
C PRO A 278 20.02 -8.12 -10.73
N THR A 279 19.94 -7.08 -11.55
CA THR A 279 21.05 -6.68 -12.43
C THR A 279 22.21 -6.21 -11.56
N ALA A 280 23.44 -6.53 -11.93
CA ALA A 280 24.62 -6.03 -11.24
C ALA A 280 24.74 -4.51 -11.41
N GLY A 281 24.89 -3.78 -10.30
CA GLY A 281 25.02 -2.31 -10.27
C GLY A 281 23.78 -1.59 -9.71
N GLY A 282 24.00 -0.54 -8.92
CA GLY A 282 22.96 0.28 -8.27
C GLY A 282 22.89 0.09 -6.74
N ASN A 283 22.52 1.16 -6.02
CA ASN A 283 22.28 1.08 -4.57
C ASN A 283 20.88 0.50 -4.28
N LEU A 284 20.76 -0.82 -4.38
CA LEU A 284 19.51 -1.54 -4.10
C LEU A 284 19.12 -1.52 -2.61
N ASN A 285 20.02 -1.04 -1.73
CA ASN A 285 19.81 -1.05 -0.29
C ASN A 285 19.11 0.20 0.25
N GLN A 286 18.87 1.21 -0.58
CA GLN A 286 18.22 2.45 -0.18
C GLN A 286 16.91 2.67 -0.92
N ALA A 287 15.85 3.01 -0.20
CA ALA A 287 14.60 3.45 -0.82
C ALA A 287 14.76 4.86 -1.41
N VAL A 288 14.30 5.06 -2.65
CA VAL A 288 14.29 6.37 -3.28
C VAL A 288 13.25 7.26 -2.61
N ASP A 289 13.63 8.49 -2.29
CA ASP A 289 12.75 9.50 -1.70
C ASP A 289 12.30 10.52 -2.76
N MET A 290 11.04 10.44 -3.14
CA MET A 290 10.45 11.32 -4.15
C MET A 290 9.89 12.64 -3.62
N ARG A 291 10.02 12.97 -2.32
CA ARG A 291 9.36 14.15 -1.73
C ARG A 291 9.57 15.44 -2.51
N LYS A 292 10.81 15.68 -2.95
CA LYS A 292 11.18 16.88 -3.71
C LYS A 292 10.48 16.96 -5.07
N ALA A 293 10.25 15.81 -5.71
CA ALA A 293 9.59 15.74 -7.02
C ALA A 293 8.05 15.73 -6.91
N ILE A 294 7.51 15.18 -5.82
CA ILE A 294 6.07 14.87 -5.71
C ILE A 294 5.31 15.86 -4.84
N CYS A 295 5.94 16.46 -3.83
CA CYS A 295 5.29 17.34 -2.86
C CYS A 295 5.98 18.70 -2.73
N SER A 296 6.70 19.14 -3.76
CA SER A 296 7.02 20.56 -3.90
C SER A 296 5.74 21.35 -4.20
N GLN A 297 5.73 22.65 -3.86
CA GLN A 297 4.58 23.52 -4.16
C GLN A 297 4.23 23.50 -5.65
N GLN A 298 5.24 23.53 -6.52
CA GLN A 298 5.07 23.43 -7.98
C GLN A 298 4.39 22.12 -8.38
N ALA A 299 4.89 20.97 -7.91
CA ALA A 299 4.32 19.67 -8.25
C ALA A 299 2.88 19.48 -7.72
N MET A 300 2.52 20.14 -6.62
CA MET A 300 1.15 20.15 -6.11
C MET A 300 0.24 21.04 -6.95
N ALA A 301 0.72 22.20 -7.41
CA ALA A 301 -0.03 23.10 -8.28
C ALA A 301 -0.27 22.50 -9.67
N ASP A 302 0.71 21.79 -10.21
CA ASP A 302 0.62 21.14 -11.52
C ASP A 302 -0.16 19.81 -11.48
N ARG A 303 -0.56 19.35 -10.29
CA ARG A 303 -1.28 18.08 -10.13
C ARG A 303 -2.74 18.25 -10.53
N TRP A 304 -3.02 17.95 -11.80
CA TRP A 304 -4.38 17.69 -12.25
C TRP A 304 -4.85 16.31 -11.78
N ASP A 305 -6.08 16.23 -11.28
CA ASP A 305 -6.69 15.02 -10.73
C ASP A 305 -7.36 14.14 -11.79
N GLY A 306 -7.23 14.50 -13.06
CA GLY A 306 -7.78 13.76 -14.19
C GLY A 306 -9.25 14.06 -14.46
N ARG A 307 -9.86 15.07 -13.83
CA ARG A 307 -11.31 15.34 -13.95
C ARG A 307 -11.63 16.49 -14.90
N ASP A 308 -12.74 16.33 -15.63
CA ASP A 308 -13.33 17.39 -16.45
C ASP A 308 -14.16 18.38 -15.61
N VAL A 309 -14.79 19.36 -16.27
CA VAL A 309 -15.62 20.39 -15.65
C VAL A 309 -16.86 19.83 -14.95
N GLU A 310 -17.28 18.61 -15.29
CA GLU A 310 -18.40 17.90 -14.65
C GLU A 310 -17.92 17.00 -13.49
N GLY A 311 -16.61 16.97 -13.21
CA GLY A 311 -15.99 16.12 -12.20
C GLY A 311 -15.81 14.65 -12.63
N LYS A 312 -16.06 14.33 -13.90
CA LYS A 312 -15.86 12.98 -14.45
C LYS A 312 -14.39 12.77 -14.77
N LEU A 313 -13.90 11.58 -14.43
CA LEU A 313 -12.51 11.21 -14.69
C LEU A 313 -12.31 10.99 -16.20
N LYS A 314 -11.51 11.85 -16.82
CA LYS A 314 -11.09 11.78 -18.22
C LYS A 314 -9.65 11.29 -18.28
N ILE A 315 -9.47 10.04 -18.67
CA ILE A 315 -8.16 9.42 -18.85
C ILE A 315 -7.87 9.35 -20.34
N ASN A 316 -6.78 9.95 -20.79
CA ASN A 316 -6.37 9.89 -22.19
C ASN A 316 -5.53 8.62 -22.41
N SER A 317 -6.21 7.49 -22.62
CA SER A 317 -5.55 6.19 -22.80
C SER A 317 -6.31 5.30 -23.77
N PRO A 318 -5.64 4.59 -24.68
CA PRO A 318 -6.28 3.57 -25.53
C PRO A 318 -6.66 2.30 -24.74
N TYR A 319 -6.24 2.17 -23.48
CA TYR A 319 -6.47 0.98 -22.66
C TYR A 319 -7.55 1.13 -21.60
N ILE A 320 -7.88 2.38 -21.23
CA ILE A 320 -8.76 2.67 -20.10
C ILE A 320 -9.99 3.38 -20.64
N HIS A 321 -11.15 2.76 -20.45
CA HIS A 321 -12.45 3.22 -20.90
C HIS A 321 -13.14 4.06 -19.83
N THR A 322 -14.10 4.88 -20.24
CA THR A 322 -15.01 5.54 -19.31
C THR A 322 -16.00 4.52 -18.75
N MET A 323 -16.37 4.65 -17.47
CA MET A 323 -17.53 3.92 -16.94
C MET A 323 -18.81 4.61 -17.41
N ASP A 324 -19.72 3.83 -17.97
CA ASP A 324 -21.08 4.23 -18.37
C ASP A 324 -22.10 4.13 -17.22
N ARG A 325 -21.67 3.57 -16.08
CA ARG A 325 -22.45 3.44 -14.85
C ARG A 325 -21.69 3.91 -13.61
N ASP A 326 -22.42 4.10 -12.52
CA ASP A 326 -21.81 4.30 -11.21
C ASP A 326 -21.09 3.03 -10.71
N PRO A 327 -20.03 3.18 -9.89
CA PRO A 327 -19.37 2.06 -9.22
C PRO A 327 -20.35 1.22 -8.38
N VAL A 328 -20.25 -0.11 -8.46
CA VAL A 328 -21.02 -1.01 -7.60
C VAL A 328 -20.49 -0.90 -6.17
N ALA A 329 -21.32 -0.37 -5.28
CA ALA A 329 -20.99 -0.22 -3.87
C ALA A 329 -21.39 -1.46 -3.07
N VAL A 330 -20.52 -1.89 -2.15
CA VAL A 330 -20.86 -2.85 -1.09
C VAL A 330 -21.12 -2.14 0.22
N GLN A 331 -22.13 -2.58 0.96
CA GLN A 331 -22.44 -2.00 2.27
C GLN A 331 -21.33 -2.32 3.28
N VAL A 332 -20.99 -1.33 4.09
CA VAL A 332 -20.07 -1.45 5.22
C VAL A 332 -20.63 -0.71 6.42
N GLY A 333 -20.46 -1.26 7.63
CA GLY A 333 -21.04 -0.66 8.82
C GLY A 333 -20.46 -1.16 10.13
N LEU A 334 -20.74 -0.42 11.20
CA LEU A 334 -20.38 -0.84 12.54
C LEU A 334 -21.41 -1.85 13.06
N VAL A 335 -20.94 -2.91 13.70
CA VAL A 335 -21.78 -3.85 14.46
C VAL A 335 -22.30 -3.17 15.72
N SER A 336 -21.47 -2.35 16.36
CA SER A 336 -21.87 -1.51 17.49
C SER A 336 -21.06 -0.23 17.57
N GLN A 337 -21.73 0.82 18.04
CA GLN A 337 -21.10 2.07 18.43
C GLN A 337 -20.57 1.94 19.87
N PRO A 338 -19.57 2.75 20.27
CA PRO A 338 -19.20 2.82 21.67
C PRO A 338 -20.43 3.25 22.47
N GLY A 339 -20.68 2.56 23.59
CA GLY A 339 -21.67 3.02 24.57
C GLY A 339 -21.32 4.42 25.09
N PRO A 340 -22.24 5.07 25.83
CA PRO A 340 -21.92 6.32 26.51
C PRO A 340 -20.60 6.13 27.24
N ILE A 341 -19.61 6.99 26.97
CA ILE A 341 -18.43 7.05 27.82
C ILE A 341 -18.97 7.51 29.16
N THR A 342 -19.17 6.58 30.10
CA THR A 342 -19.09 6.92 31.51
C THR A 342 -17.69 7.46 31.66
N ARG A 343 -17.55 8.80 31.58
CA ARG A 343 -16.44 9.45 32.23
C ARG A 343 -16.45 8.85 33.64
N PRO A 344 -15.31 8.42 34.19
CA PRO A 344 -15.24 8.21 35.62
C PRO A 344 -15.37 9.58 36.30
N SER A 345 -16.56 10.20 36.22
CA SER A 345 -17.04 11.06 37.27
C SER A 345 -17.33 10.11 38.41
N GLN A 346 -16.41 10.07 39.37
CA GLN A 346 -16.39 9.17 40.52
C GLN A 346 -15.79 7.79 40.24
N LEU A 347 -14.49 7.74 39.92
CA LEU A 347 -13.70 6.78 40.69
C LEU A 347 -13.80 7.25 42.13
N ASP A 348 -14.54 6.51 42.96
CA ASP A 348 -14.56 6.72 44.39
C ASP A 348 -13.14 6.46 44.90
N ILE A 349 -12.35 7.52 45.00
CA ILE A 349 -10.98 7.50 45.51
C ILE A 349 -10.91 7.01 46.96
N SER A 350 -12.04 6.92 47.68
CA SER A 350 -12.09 6.26 48.99
C SER A 350 -11.99 4.73 48.91
N GLN A 351 -12.25 4.14 47.73
CA GLN A 351 -12.16 2.69 47.46
C GLN A 351 -10.79 2.29 46.89
N VAL A 352 -9.90 3.24 46.60
CA VAL A 352 -8.53 2.95 46.16
C VAL A 352 -7.70 2.68 47.42
N PRO A 353 -7.20 1.45 47.65
CA PRO A 353 -6.43 1.15 48.84
C PRO A 353 -5.19 2.03 48.89
N LEU A 354 -5.01 2.77 50.00
CA LEU A 354 -3.80 3.53 50.22
C LEU A 354 -2.60 2.57 50.20
N PRO A 355 -1.50 2.92 49.52
CA PRO A 355 -0.29 2.10 49.56
C PRO A 355 0.13 1.93 51.02
N MET A 356 0.18 0.68 51.49
CA MET A 356 0.68 0.41 52.83
C MET A 356 2.16 0.85 52.90
N PRO A 357 2.59 1.49 54.01
CA PRO A 357 3.99 1.78 54.23
C PRO A 357 4.82 0.51 54.06
N ARG A 358 5.89 0.59 53.28
CA ARG A 358 6.84 -0.51 53.12
C ARG A 358 7.27 -0.97 54.53
N PRO A 359 7.15 -2.27 54.87
CA PRO A 359 7.59 -2.77 56.16
C PRO A 359 9.04 -2.34 56.41
N GLN A 360 9.30 -1.74 57.58
CA GLN A 360 10.68 -1.46 57.97
C GLN A 360 11.41 -2.79 58.07
N ARG A 361 12.50 -2.94 57.29
CA ARG A 361 13.43 -4.05 57.47
C ARG A 361 13.91 -4.01 58.92
N ALA A 362 13.63 -5.07 59.68
CA ALA A 362 14.23 -5.25 60.98
C ALA A 362 15.75 -5.15 60.83
N ALA A 363 16.35 -4.17 61.51
CA ALA A 363 17.80 -4.06 61.61
C ALA A 363 18.30 -5.29 62.38
N GLY A 364 19.09 -6.13 61.71
CA GLY A 364 19.82 -7.22 62.36
C GLY A 364 19.39 -8.62 61.94
N VAL A 365 19.70 -9.00 60.71
CA VAL A 365 20.07 -10.39 60.43
C VAL A 365 21.46 -10.36 59.80
N LYS A 366 22.47 -10.74 60.58
CA LYS A 366 23.82 -11.00 60.07
C LYS A 366 23.71 -12.15 59.07
N THR A 367 24.01 -11.87 57.81
CA THR A 367 24.30 -12.89 56.81
C THR A 367 25.60 -13.58 57.20
N THR A 368 25.51 -14.78 57.75
CA THR A 368 26.62 -15.74 57.71
C THR A 368 26.87 -16.11 56.26
N ALA A 369 28.10 -15.86 55.80
CA ALA A 369 28.59 -16.34 54.52
C ALA A 369 28.58 -17.87 54.51
N ILE A 370 28.14 -18.46 53.40
CA ILE A 370 28.37 -19.87 53.08
C ILE A 370 29.22 -19.84 51.81
N ASN A 371 30.39 -20.48 51.91
CA ASN A 371 31.34 -20.74 50.82
C ASN A 371 30.74 -21.60 49.71
#